data_AF-A0AAV4HH21-F1
#
_entry.id   AF-A0AAV4HH21-F1
#
_cell.length_a   1.000
_cell.length_b   1.000
_cell.length_c   1.000
_cell.angle_alpha   90.00
_cell.angle_beta   90.00
_cell.angle_gamma   90.00
#
_symmetry.space_group_name_H-M   'P 1'
#
loop_
_entity.id
_entity.type
_entity.pdbx_description
1 polymer ?
#
loop_
_entity_poly.entity_id
_entity_poly.type
_entity_poly.pdbx_seq_one_letter_code
_entity_poly.pdbx_strand_id
1 'polypeptide(L)'
;MKNNDDDYGDNDDGSGRGGDDDENGDDEDDDLDDDDDEGRPRPLLQTFSTRTVNLYWDQTAATRINDEISEYKPIKRGVRQGCVLSPDFFNIYSEMILRNIYDLKRIRIGGVNINNLRYADDTVLLAESENELQAIIHVVTDASMEMGLDLNAKKTECMTTSSNADPPHMQSNQQR
;
A
#
# COMPACT_ATOMS: atom_id res chain seq x y z
N MET A 1 -19.65 58.94 10.90
CA MET A 1 -18.93 60.06 11.55
C MET A 1 -17.94 59.42 12.53
N LYS A 2 -16.67 59.24 12.16
CA LYS A 2 -15.53 60.17 12.29
C LYS A 2 -15.38 60.76 13.71
N ASN A 3 -14.32 60.33 14.41
CA ASN A 3 -13.13 61.11 14.81
C ASN A 3 -12.19 60.16 15.60
N ASN A 4 -10.98 59.89 15.09
CA ASN A 4 -9.67 60.54 15.37
C ASN A 4 -8.94 59.79 16.50
N ASP A 5 -7.86 59.07 16.21
CA ASP A 5 -6.46 59.53 16.02
C ASP A 5 -5.73 59.31 17.34
N ASP A 6 -4.81 58.35 17.39
CA ASP A 6 -3.58 58.50 18.16
C ASP A 6 -2.47 57.65 17.52
N ASP A 7 -1.43 58.40 17.19
CA ASP A 7 -0.20 58.14 16.49
C ASP A 7 0.82 57.45 17.41
N TYR A 8 1.51 56.42 16.90
CA TYR A 8 2.83 56.02 17.38
C TYR A 8 3.59 55.40 16.21
N GLY A 9 4.29 56.26 15.46
CA GLY A 9 5.53 55.87 14.82
C GLY A 9 6.69 55.94 15.81
N ASP A 10 7.54 54.91 15.84
CA ASP A 10 8.97 55.12 15.98
C ASP A 10 9.73 53.98 15.30
N ASN A 11 10.75 54.38 14.53
CA ASN A 11 11.66 53.52 13.79
C ASN A 11 12.74 53.02 14.74
N ASP A 12 13.17 51.77 14.61
CA ASP A 12 14.47 51.36 15.11
C ASP A 12 15.14 50.36 14.17
N ASP A 13 16.39 50.67 13.86
CA ASP A 13 17.23 50.20 12.77
C ASP A 13 18.23 49.16 13.27
N GLY A 14 17.75 47.96 13.57
CA GLY A 14 18.60 46.84 14.00
C GLY A 14 19.10 45.98 12.84
N SER A 15 20.21 46.37 12.21
CA SER A 15 20.97 45.48 11.31
C SER A 15 21.53 44.27 12.07
N GLY A 16 20.90 43.09 11.89
CA GLY A 16 21.37 41.80 12.40
C GLY A 16 21.84 40.91 11.26
N ARG A 17 23.14 40.62 11.24
CA ARG A 17 23.82 39.72 10.31
C ARG A 17 23.59 38.25 10.69
N GLY A 18 23.43 37.41 9.67
CA GLY A 18 24.01 36.07 9.62
C GLY A 18 23.20 34.94 10.26
N GLY A 19 22.83 33.96 9.43
CA GLY A 19 22.24 32.70 9.84
C GLY A 19 21.51 32.05 8.67
N ASP A 20 22.23 31.77 7.58
CA ASP A 20 21.78 30.80 6.58
C ASP A 20 21.94 29.42 7.23
N ASP A 21 20.92 28.98 7.96
CA ASP A 21 20.79 27.61 8.44
C ASP A 21 20.25 26.76 7.28
N ASP A 22 21.12 26.49 6.30
CA ASP A 22 20.94 25.37 5.38
C ASP A 22 21.21 24.09 6.18
N GLU A 23 20.19 23.60 6.88
CA GLU A 23 20.21 22.26 7.45
C GLU A 23 20.28 21.25 6.31
N ASN A 24 21.44 20.59 6.23
CA ASN A 24 21.68 19.37 5.49
C ASN A 24 20.56 18.36 5.76
N GLY A 25 19.65 18.20 4.80
CA GLY A 25 19.06 16.91 4.52
C GLY A 25 19.94 16.30 3.44
N ASP A 26 20.92 15.52 3.86
CA ASP A 26 21.55 14.54 3.00
C ASP A 26 20.42 13.62 2.53
N ASP A 27 19.87 13.94 1.35
CA ASP A 27 19.26 12.94 0.50
C ASP A 27 20.41 11.95 0.26
N GLU A 28 20.47 10.91 1.10
CA GLU A 28 21.10 9.66 0.73
C GLU A 28 20.29 9.15 -0.47
N ASP A 29 20.59 9.73 -1.64
CA ASP A 29 20.54 9.02 -2.89
C ASP A 29 21.33 7.74 -2.59
N ASP A 30 20.60 6.66 -2.33
CA ASP A 30 21.11 5.30 -2.47
C ASP A 30 21.49 5.18 -3.96
N ASP A 31 22.62 5.78 -4.31
CA ASP A 31 23.42 5.45 -5.45
C ASP A 31 23.68 3.96 -5.30
N LEU A 32 22.81 3.18 -5.96
CA LEU A 32 23.14 1.83 -6.35
C LEU A 32 24.35 2.01 -7.25
N ASP A 33 25.53 2.01 -6.64
CA ASP A 33 26.82 1.95 -7.29
C ASP A 33 26.77 0.77 -8.26
N ASP A 34 26.38 1.07 -9.49
CA ASP A 34 26.66 0.27 -10.67
C ASP A 34 28.17 0.38 -10.86
N ASP A 35 28.91 -0.33 -10.00
CA ASP A 35 30.28 -0.72 -10.29
C ASP A 35 30.22 -1.47 -11.63
N ASP A 36 30.55 -0.74 -12.69
CA ASP A 36 30.77 -1.21 -14.05
C ASP A 36 31.98 -2.17 -14.06
N ASP A 37 31.80 -3.37 -13.51
CA ASP A 37 32.64 -4.54 -13.80
C ASP A 37 32.24 -5.07 -15.18
N GLU A 38 32.62 -4.33 -16.23
CA GLU A 38 32.47 -4.69 -17.64
C GLU A 38 33.20 -6.01 -17.95
N GLY A 39 32.62 -7.14 -17.56
CA GLY A 39 33.16 -8.46 -17.90
C GLY A 39 32.72 -9.61 -17.02
N ARG A 40 32.23 -9.36 -15.80
CA ARG A 40 31.75 -10.44 -14.93
C ARG A 40 30.22 -10.57 -15.00
N PRO A 41 29.67 -11.75 -15.29
CA PRO A 41 28.22 -11.94 -15.25
C PRO A 41 27.74 -11.68 -13.82
N ARG A 42 26.85 -10.68 -13.66
CA ARG A 42 26.23 -10.37 -12.38
C ARG A 42 25.52 -11.62 -11.83
N PRO A 43 25.49 -11.84 -10.51
CA PRO A 43 24.70 -12.91 -9.92
C PRO A 43 23.25 -12.84 -10.41
N LEU A 44 22.61 -14.01 -10.59
CA LEU A 44 21.25 -14.09 -11.13
C LEU A 44 20.26 -13.23 -10.32
N LEU A 45 20.42 -13.19 -8.99
CA LEU A 45 19.58 -12.37 -8.12
C LEU A 45 19.74 -10.88 -8.39
N GLN A 46 20.97 -10.40 -8.57
CA GLN A 46 21.24 -9.00 -8.89
C GLN A 46 20.62 -8.63 -10.23
N THR A 47 20.82 -9.49 -11.24
CA THR A 47 20.26 -9.27 -12.57
C THR A 47 18.73 -9.23 -12.53
N PHE A 48 18.10 -10.14 -11.78
CA PHE A 48 16.65 -10.15 -11.61
C PHE A 48 16.14 -8.89 -10.90
N SER A 49 16.81 -8.46 -9.83
CA SER A 49 16.48 -7.24 -9.09
C SER A 49 16.55 -6.01 -10.00
N THR A 50 17.69 -5.77 -10.65
CA THR A 50 17.89 -4.64 -11.56
C THR A 50 16.86 -4.63 -12.69
N ARG A 51 16.58 -5.80 -13.30
CA ARG A 51 15.57 -5.90 -14.36
C ARG A 51 14.16 -5.63 -13.85
N THR A 52 13.85 -6.01 -12.62
CA THR A 52 12.56 -5.73 -12.00
C THR A 52 12.39 -4.24 -11.73
N VAL A 53 13.39 -3.58 -11.13
CA VAL A 53 13.37 -2.13 -10.89
C VAL A 53 13.18 -1.38 -12.20
N ASN A 54 13.98 -1.68 -13.22
CA ASN A 54 13.84 -1.05 -14.55
C ASN A 54 12.47 -1.32 -15.20
N LEU A 55 11.80 -2.41 -14.84
CA LEU A 55 10.48 -2.76 -15.36
C LEU A 55 9.34 -2.07 -14.61
N TYR A 56 9.54 -1.52 -13.41
CA TYR A 56 8.49 -0.93 -12.56
C TYR A 56 8.75 0.50 -12.11
N TRP A 57 9.99 0.99 -12.18
CA TRP A 57 10.34 2.38 -11.88
C TRP A 57 10.01 3.31 -13.04
N ASP A 58 9.64 4.56 -12.74
CA ASP A 58 9.33 5.66 -13.68
C ASP A 58 8.48 5.26 -14.91
N GLN A 59 7.49 4.42 -14.65
CA GLN A 59 6.56 3.93 -15.65
C GLN A 59 5.62 5.03 -16.12
N THR A 60 5.26 5.00 -17.41
CA THR A 60 4.11 5.74 -17.92
C THR A 60 3.14 4.80 -18.64
N ALA A 61 1.85 5.13 -18.62
CA ALA A 61 0.81 4.41 -19.35
C ALA A 61 -0.15 5.39 -20.04
N ALA A 62 -0.70 4.95 -21.18
CA ALA A 62 -1.77 5.62 -21.90
C ALA A 62 -2.86 4.60 -22.24
N THR A 63 -4.11 5.06 -22.29
CA THR A 63 -5.25 4.23 -22.70
C THR A 63 -5.49 4.41 -24.18
N ARG A 64 -5.66 3.30 -24.91
CA ARG A 64 -6.09 3.32 -26.32
C ARG A 64 -7.59 3.03 -26.40
N ILE A 65 -8.33 3.89 -27.09
CA ILE A 65 -9.75 3.68 -27.42
C ILE A 65 -9.88 3.82 -28.93
N ASN A 66 -10.25 2.74 -29.63
CA ASN A 66 -10.16 2.64 -31.09
C ASN A 66 -8.73 2.94 -31.58
N ASP A 67 -8.57 3.92 -32.47
CA ASP A 67 -7.27 4.36 -33.01
C ASP A 67 -6.70 5.59 -32.28
N GLU A 68 -7.37 6.07 -31.23
CA GLU A 68 -6.92 7.22 -30.43
C GLU A 68 -6.19 6.75 -29.16
N ILE A 69 -5.08 7.41 -28.84
CA ILE A 69 -4.26 7.16 -27.65
C ILE A 69 -4.34 8.38 -26.75
N SER A 70 -4.60 8.16 -25.45
CA SER A 70 -4.60 9.23 -24.46
C SER A 70 -3.21 9.83 -24.24
N GLU A 71 -3.16 10.92 -23.48
CA GLU A 71 -1.90 11.38 -22.88
C GLU A 71 -1.27 10.28 -22.01
N TYR A 72 0.06 10.21 -22.01
CA TYR A 72 0.82 9.34 -21.13
C TYR A 72 0.84 9.91 -19.72
N LYS A 73 0.51 9.07 -18.74
CA LYS A 73 0.52 9.45 -17.32
C LYS A 73 1.46 8.55 -16.54
N PRO A 74 2.18 9.09 -15.54
CA PRO A 74 3.04 8.28 -14.68
C PRO A 74 2.21 7.29 -13.87
N ILE A 75 2.68 6.04 -13.78
CA ILE A 75 2.08 5.02 -12.92
C ILE A 75 2.74 5.14 -11.55
N LYS A 76 1.96 5.55 -10.55
CA LYS A 76 2.46 5.72 -9.17
C LYS A 76 2.27 4.48 -8.30
N ARG A 77 1.29 3.63 -8.62
CA ARG A 77 0.92 2.44 -7.85
C ARG A 77 0.33 1.38 -8.77
N GLY A 78 0.46 0.12 -8.34
CA GLY A 78 -0.14 -1.04 -9.00
C GLY A 78 0.86 -1.87 -9.79
N VAL A 79 0.38 -3.00 -10.29
CA VAL A 79 1.17 -3.94 -11.09
C VAL A 79 0.78 -3.87 -12.56
N ARG A 80 1.72 -4.17 -13.46
CA ARG A 80 1.46 -4.19 -14.91
C ARG A 80 0.45 -5.26 -15.30
N GLN A 81 -0.67 -4.88 -15.90
CA GLN A 81 -1.62 -5.85 -16.43
C GLN A 81 -1.00 -6.64 -17.60
N GLY A 82 -1.18 -7.97 -17.60
CA GLY A 82 -0.61 -8.86 -18.62
C GLY A 82 0.89 -9.18 -18.46
N CYS A 83 1.56 -8.61 -17.46
CA CYS A 83 2.94 -9.00 -17.13
C CYS A 83 2.94 -10.33 -16.36
N VAL A 84 3.84 -11.23 -16.74
CA VAL A 84 3.99 -12.56 -16.11
C VAL A 84 4.45 -12.50 -14.65
N LEU A 85 5.13 -11.42 -14.25
CA LEU A 85 5.63 -11.22 -12.88
C LEU A 85 4.60 -10.55 -11.95
N SER A 86 3.59 -9.89 -12.52
CA SER A 86 2.59 -9.16 -11.73
C SER A 86 1.83 -10.02 -10.72
N PRO A 87 1.43 -11.28 -11.05
CA PRO A 87 0.83 -12.17 -10.06
C PRO A 87 1.76 -12.49 -8.89
N ASP A 88 3.06 -12.67 -9.14
CA ASP A 88 4.04 -12.97 -8.09
C ASP A 88 4.24 -11.77 -7.15
N PHE A 89 4.37 -10.56 -7.71
CA PHE A 89 4.47 -9.34 -6.90
C PHE A 89 3.21 -9.11 -6.07
N PHE A 90 2.03 -9.31 -6.66
CA PHE A 90 0.78 -9.21 -5.92
C PHE A 90 0.74 -10.21 -4.76
N ASN A 91 1.12 -11.47 -5.00
CA ASN A 91 1.16 -12.50 -3.95
C ASN A 91 2.13 -12.16 -2.81
N ILE A 92 3.34 -11.67 -3.13
CA ILE A 92 4.33 -11.22 -2.13
C ILE A 92 3.73 -10.08 -1.30
N TYR A 93 3.11 -9.11 -1.96
CA TYR A 93 2.49 -7.96 -1.29
C TYR A 93 1.36 -8.35 -0.34
N SER A 94 0.45 -9.20 -0.81
CA SER A 94 -0.65 -9.73 0.00
C SER A 94 -0.14 -10.57 1.16
N GLU A 95 0.94 -11.33 0.98
CA GLU A 95 1.57 -12.08 2.07
C GLU A 95 2.17 -11.16 3.12
N MET A 96 2.84 -10.06 2.74
CA MET A 96 3.34 -9.08 3.71
C MET A 96 2.24 -8.54 4.62
N ILE A 97 1.06 -8.26 4.06
CA ILE A 97 -0.11 -7.79 4.82
C ILE A 97 -0.67 -8.89 5.71
N LEU A 98 -0.95 -10.07 5.15
CA LEU A 98 -1.65 -11.14 5.86
C LEU A 98 -0.74 -11.90 6.84
N ARG A 99 0.57 -11.70 6.78
CA ARG A 99 1.48 -12.22 7.80
C ARG A 99 1.29 -11.54 9.16
N ASN A 100 0.75 -10.32 9.20
CA ASN A 100 0.42 -9.63 10.45
C ASN A 100 -0.67 -10.32 11.27
N ILE A 101 -1.48 -11.18 10.65
CA ILE A 101 -2.52 -11.95 11.34
C ILE A 101 -2.08 -13.39 11.65
N TYR A 102 -0.82 -13.76 11.46
CA TYR A 102 -0.35 -15.14 11.64
C TYR A 102 -0.49 -15.63 13.09
N ASP A 103 -0.25 -14.75 14.06
CA ASP A 103 -0.32 -15.09 15.49
C ASP A 103 -1.71 -14.86 16.11
N LEU A 104 -2.68 -14.37 15.32
CA LEU A 104 -4.06 -14.26 15.75
C LEU A 104 -4.74 -15.64 15.81
N LYS A 105 -5.92 -15.67 16.42
CA LYS A 105 -6.75 -16.88 16.48
C LYS A 105 -7.04 -17.41 15.07
N ARG A 106 -7.07 -18.74 14.96
CA ARG A 106 -7.23 -19.50 13.73
C ARG A 106 -8.23 -20.62 13.96
N ILE A 107 -8.99 -20.93 12.93
CA ILE A 107 -9.91 -22.07 12.92
C ILE A 107 -9.18 -23.32 12.44
N ARG A 108 -9.55 -24.48 12.97
CA ARG A 108 -8.92 -25.76 12.60
C ARG A 108 -9.75 -26.48 11.53
N ILE A 109 -9.23 -26.57 10.32
CA ILE A 109 -9.85 -27.30 9.20
C ILE A 109 -8.90 -28.40 8.73
N GLY A 110 -9.37 -29.66 8.71
CA GLY A 110 -8.57 -30.79 8.20
C GLY A 110 -7.23 -30.99 8.93
N GLY A 111 -7.12 -30.54 10.19
CA GLY A 111 -5.89 -30.59 10.98
C GLY A 111 -4.97 -29.38 10.83
N VAL A 112 -5.29 -28.43 9.95
CA VAL A 112 -4.52 -27.20 9.70
C VAL A 112 -5.21 -26.00 10.35
N ASN A 113 -4.44 -25.11 10.97
CA ASN A 113 -4.96 -23.86 11.52
C ASN A 113 -4.90 -22.77 10.45
N ILE A 114 -6.07 -22.22 10.08
CA ILE A 114 -6.19 -21.17 9.07
C ILE A 114 -7.06 -20.03 9.60
N ASN A 115 -6.77 -18.81 9.19
CA ASN A 115 -7.65 -17.64 9.39
C ASN A 115 -7.86 -16.82 8.11
N ASN A 116 -7.27 -17.27 6.99
CA ASN A 116 -7.46 -16.65 5.70
C ASN A 116 -7.36 -17.70 4.57
N LEU A 117 -8.12 -17.48 3.50
CA LEU A 117 -8.02 -18.17 2.21
C LEU A 117 -7.91 -17.10 1.13
N ARG A 118 -7.09 -17.35 0.11
CA ARG A 118 -6.75 -16.33 -0.88
C ARG A 118 -6.82 -16.91 -2.28
N TYR A 119 -7.37 -16.13 -3.20
CA TYR A 119 -7.35 -16.44 -4.62
C TYR A 119 -7.29 -15.13 -5.41
N ALA A 120 -6.16 -14.87 -6.08
CA ALA A 120 -5.90 -13.56 -6.67
C ALA A 120 -6.19 -12.43 -5.64
N ASP A 121 -6.96 -11.41 -6.01
CA ASP A 121 -7.35 -10.31 -5.14
C ASP A 121 -8.47 -10.65 -4.14
N ASP A 122 -9.14 -11.79 -4.30
CA ASP A 122 -10.17 -12.24 -3.37
C ASP A 122 -9.54 -12.88 -2.12
N THR A 123 -9.92 -12.37 -0.94
CA THR A 123 -9.49 -12.91 0.36
C THR A 123 -10.70 -13.19 1.24
N VAL A 124 -10.78 -14.40 1.78
CA VAL A 124 -11.76 -14.80 2.81
C VAL A 124 -11.05 -14.84 4.15
N LEU A 125 -11.55 -14.09 5.12
CA LEU A 125 -11.09 -14.13 6.52
C LEU A 125 -12.00 -15.06 7.33
N LEU A 126 -11.40 -15.81 8.26
CA LEU A 126 -12.08 -16.88 9.00
C LEU A 126 -11.83 -16.72 10.51
N ALA A 127 -12.89 -16.79 11.30
CA ALA A 127 -12.85 -16.72 12.76
C ALA A 127 -14.02 -17.51 13.39
N GLU A 128 -13.93 -17.86 14.67
CA GLU A 128 -15.01 -18.56 15.38
C GLU A 128 -16.04 -17.59 15.97
N SER A 129 -15.70 -16.30 16.09
CA SER A 129 -16.60 -15.26 16.59
C SER A 129 -16.45 -13.94 15.86
N GLU A 130 -17.48 -13.11 15.93
CA GLU A 130 -17.49 -11.75 15.36
C GLU A 130 -16.37 -10.88 15.94
N ASN A 131 -16.13 -10.94 17.25
CA ASN A 131 -15.06 -10.18 17.89
C ASN A 131 -13.67 -10.56 17.36
N GLU A 132 -13.44 -11.85 17.10
CA GLU A 132 -12.19 -12.32 16.51
C GLU A 132 -12.06 -11.89 15.05
N LEU A 133 -13.15 -11.99 14.27
CA LEU A 133 -13.18 -11.51 12.89
C LEU A 133 -12.88 -10.02 12.82
N GLN A 134 -13.48 -9.22 13.71
CA GLN A 134 -13.26 -7.78 13.79
C GLN A 134 -11.80 -7.44 14.12
N ALA A 135 -11.16 -8.19 15.01
CA ALA A 135 -9.74 -8.03 15.31
C ALA A 135 -8.85 -8.33 14.10
N ILE A 136 -9.16 -9.40 13.35
CA ILE A 136 -8.45 -9.73 12.10
C ILE A 136 -8.64 -8.61 11.08
N ILE A 137 -9.87 -8.14 10.87
CA ILE A 137 -10.18 -7.06 9.91
C ILE A 137 -9.41 -5.78 10.25
N HIS A 138 -9.34 -5.40 11.53
CA HIS A 138 -8.61 -4.21 11.97
C HIS A 138 -7.13 -4.29 11.58
N VAL A 139 -6.45 -5.39 11.95
CA VAL A 139 -5.03 -5.59 11.64
C VAL A 139 -4.77 -5.62 10.13
N VAL A 140 -5.64 -6.30 9.36
CA VAL A 140 -5.52 -6.34 7.90
C VAL A 140 -5.74 -4.96 7.29
N THR A 141 -6.68 -4.18 7.81
CA THR A 141 -6.98 -2.83 7.30
C THR A 141 -5.80 -1.89 7.54
N ASP A 142 -5.27 -1.86 8.76
CA ASP A 142 -4.11 -1.01 9.11
C ASP A 142 -2.89 -1.37 8.26
N ALA A 143 -2.54 -2.66 8.18
CA ALA A 143 -1.42 -3.12 7.38
C ALA A 143 -1.62 -2.87 5.87
N SER A 144 -2.86 -2.96 5.38
CA SER A 144 -3.15 -2.63 3.97
C SER A 144 -2.96 -1.15 3.70
N MET A 145 -3.43 -0.27 4.60
CA MET A 145 -3.31 1.19 4.44
C MET A 145 -1.85 1.65 4.47
N GLU A 146 -1.02 1.10 5.36
CA GLU A 146 0.43 1.37 5.40
C GLU A 146 1.09 0.99 4.07
N MET A 147 0.61 -0.10 3.47
CA MET A 147 1.01 -0.60 2.17
C MET A 147 0.19 0.03 1.02
N GLY A 148 -0.51 1.15 1.23
CA GLY A 148 -1.20 1.87 0.16
C GLY A 148 -2.29 1.10 -0.60
N LEU A 149 -2.86 0.05 0.02
CA LEU A 149 -4.01 -0.71 -0.44
C LEU A 149 -5.24 -0.42 0.42
N ASP A 150 -6.39 -0.33 -0.24
CA ASP A 150 -7.68 -0.09 0.42
C ASP A 150 -8.59 -1.31 0.30
N LEU A 151 -9.22 -1.71 1.40
CA LEU A 151 -10.27 -2.72 1.35
C LEU A 151 -11.54 -2.12 0.75
N ASN A 152 -12.15 -2.86 -0.18
CA ASN A 152 -13.40 -2.45 -0.79
C ASN A 152 -14.59 -2.87 0.08
N ALA A 153 -14.90 -2.07 1.12
CA ALA A 153 -15.99 -2.35 2.05
C ALA A 153 -17.35 -2.60 1.36
N LYS A 154 -17.60 -1.98 0.19
CA LYS A 154 -18.84 -2.17 -0.58
C LYS A 154 -18.94 -3.53 -1.26
N LYS A 155 -17.81 -4.20 -1.50
CA LYS A 155 -17.74 -5.53 -2.11
C LYS A 155 -17.49 -6.63 -1.08
N THR A 156 -17.04 -6.27 0.13
CA THR A 156 -16.80 -7.22 1.21
C THR A 156 -18.10 -7.56 1.92
N GLU A 157 -18.38 -8.85 2.07
CA GLU A 157 -19.57 -9.38 2.73
C GLU A 157 -19.15 -10.31 3.88
N CYS A 158 -19.99 -10.38 4.93
CA CYS A 158 -19.80 -11.32 6.04
C CYS A 158 -20.74 -12.52 5.86
N MET A 159 -20.24 -13.73 6.09
CA MET A 159 -21.03 -14.95 6.05
C MET A 159 -20.92 -15.70 7.37
N THR A 160 -22.05 -16.08 7.94
CA THR A 160 -22.11 -16.87 9.17
C THR A 160 -22.66 -18.26 8.87
N THR A 161 -21.97 -19.29 9.37
CA THR A 161 -22.43 -20.68 9.35
C THR A 161 -22.72 -21.13 10.76
N SER A 162 -23.92 -21.65 11.02
CA SER A 162 -24.29 -22.19 12.32
C SER A 162 -24.39 -23.72 12.27
N SER A 163 -24.19 -24.38 13.41
CA SER A 163 -24.40 -25.83 13.54
C SER A 163 -25.89 -26.21 13.56
N ASN A 164 -26.78 -25.24 13.72
CA ASN A 164 -28.22 -25.44 13.59
C ASN A 164 -28.59 -25.46 12.10
N ALA A 165 -29.70 -26.12 11.74
CA ALA A 165 -30.14 -26.31 10.35
C ALA A 165 -30.52 -25.01 9.59
N ASP A 166 -30.10 -23.85 10.11
CA ASP A 166 -30.25 -22.57 9.45
C ASP A 166 -29.27 -22.48 8.27
N PRO A 167 -29.76 -22.14 7.07
CA PRO A 167 -28.89 -22.00 5.92
C PRO A 167 -27.86 -20.88 6.16
N PRO A 168 -26.67 -20.98 5.54
CA PRO A 168 -25.69 -19.92 5.60
C PRO A 168 -26.31 -18.58 5.19
N HIS A 169 -26.06 -17.56 6.00
CA HIS A 169 -26.61 -16.23 5.82
C HIS A 169 -25.47 -15.25 5.51
N MET A 170 -25.68 -14.41 4.49
CA MET A 170 -24.73 -13.40 4.05
C MET A 170 -25.28 -12.01 4.42
N GLN A 171 -24.44 -11.21 5.07
CA GLN A 171 -24.76 -9.86 5.51
C GLN A 171 -23.78 -8.87 4.90
N SER A 172 -24.35 -7.78 4.37
CA SER A 172 -23.57 -6.67 3.84
C SER A 172 -22.80 -6.00 4.96
N ASN A 173 -21.53 -5.72 4.70
CA ASN A 173 -20.66 -5.09 5.66
C ASN A 173 -21.06 -3.61 5.82
N GLN A 174 -21.87 -3.31 6.83
CA GLN A 174 -22.26 -1.94 7.19
C GLN A 174 -21.26 -1.40 8.21
N GLN A 175 -20.12 -0.89 7.74
CA GLN A 175 -19.24 -0.09 8.61
C GLN A 175 -19.99 1.18 9.03
N ARG A 176 -20.22 1.33 10.35
CA ARG A 176 -20.66 2.58 10.99
C ARG A 176 -19.47 3.38 11.48
#